data_AF-A0A3R9GKS3-F1
#
_entry.id   AF-A0A3R9GKS3-F1
#
_cell.length_a   1.000
_cell.length_b   1.000
_cell.length_c   1.000
_cell.angle_alpha   90.00
_cell.angle_beta   90.00
_cell.angle_gamma   90.00
#
_symmetry.space_group_name_H-M   'P 1'
#
loop_
_entity.id
_entity.type
_entity.pdbx_description
1 polymer ?
#
loop_
_entity_poly.entity_id
_entity_poly.type
_entity_poly.pdbx_seq_one_letter_code
_entity_poly.pdbx_strand_id
1 'polypeptide(L)'
;MNPLSTVSVGSRGHERTITNVAAGRVTADSTDAINGSQLFATNSAINTLDQGAVKYDINVDGTVNYNSVTLGGDTYDNSTHTGGTTITNVADGVAPSDAVNFSQLTETNNNVTILGDTINNFA
;
A
#
# COMPACT_ATOMS: atom_id res chain seq x y z
N MET A 1 -13.79 35.49 1.11
CA MET A 1 -12.68 36.44 1.33
C MET A 1 -12.20 36.89 -0.03
N ASN A 2 -12.23 38.19 -0.33
CA ASN A 2 -11.57 38.72 -1.52
C ASN A 2 -10.08 38.90 -1.19
N PRO A 3 -9.16 38.41 -2.04
CA PRO A 3 -7.72 38.60 -1.80
C PRO A 3 -7.36 40.10 -1.82
N LEU A 4 -6.49 40.52 -0.89
CA LEU A 4 -6.12 41.94 -0.68
C LEU A 4 -5.27 42.52 -1.83
N SER A 5 -4.42 41.69 -2.45
CA SER A 5 -3.58 42.05 -3.59
C SER A 5 -3.43 40.86 -4.54
N THR A 6 -3.83 41.01 -5.80
CA THR A 6 -3.71 39.97 -6.84
C THR A 6 -3.13 40.53 -8.12
N VAL A 7 -2.29 39.74 -8.79
CA VAL A 7 -1.93 39.96 -10.19
C VAL A 7 -2.78 39.03 -11.04
N SER A 8 -3.57 39.58 -11.97
CA SER A 8 -4.30 38.78 -12.95
C SER A 8 -3.46 38.60 -14.21
N VAL A 9 -3.34 37.36 -14.68
CA VAL A 9 -2.70 37.02 -15.97
C VAL A 9 -3.72 36.73 -17.08
N GLY A 10 -5.01 37.03 -16.87
CA GLY A 10 -6.05 36.81 -17.87
C GLY A 10 -7.47 37.03 -17.37
N SER A 11 -8.40 36.29 -17.96
CA SER A 11 -9.81 36.21 -17.54
C SER A 11 -10.28 34.77 -17.70
N ARG A 12 -11.43 34.41 -17.11
CA ARG A 12 -11.97 33.04 -17.20
C ARG A 12 -12.04 32.57 -18.66
N GLY A 13 -11.42 31.42 -18.96
CA GLY A 13 -11.34 30.82 -20.30
C GLY A 13 -10.30 31.46 -21.22
N HIS A 14 -9.56 32.46 -20.74
CA HIS A 14 -8.48 33.16 -21.45
C HIS A 14 -7.27 33.36 -20.51
N GLU A 15 -6.95 32.32 -19.75
CA GLU A 15 -5.79 32.27 -18.88
C GLU A 15 -4.50 32.19 -19.71
N ARG A 16 -3.40 32.76 -19.18
CA ARG A 16 -2.07 32.67 -19.80
C ARG A 16 -1.20 31.69 -19.03
N THR A 17 -0.32 31.01 -19.76
CA THR A 17 0.79 30.27 -19.15
C THR A 17 1.87 31.24 -18.70
N ILE A 18 2.52 30.93 -17.57
CA ILE A 18 3.74 31.60 -17.13
C ILE A 18 4.88 30.59 -17.33
N THR A 19 5.81 30.90 -18.23
CA THR A 19 6.89 29.99 -18.62
C THR A 19 8.26 30.55 -18.19
N ASN A 20 9.29 29.71 -18.26
CA ASN A 20 10.67 30.03 -17.82
C ASN A 20 10.77 30.40 -16.33
N VAL A 21 9.86 29.88 -15.51
CA VAL A 21 9.92 30.00 -14.05
C VAL A 21 11.00 29.04 -13.55
N ALA A 22 12.05 29.58 -12.93
CA ALA A 22 13.05 28.77 -12.23
C ALA A 22 12.39 27.98 -11.08
N ALA A 23 12.99 26.86 -10.67
CA ALA A 23 12.45 26.09 -9.55
C ALA A 23 12.43 26.94 -8.27
N GLY A 24 11.26 27.11 -7.67
CA GLY A 24 11.10 27.86 -6.42
C GLY A 24 11.67 27.08 -5.23
N ARG A 25 12.00 27.76 -4.14
CA ARG A 25 12.40 27.06 -2.91
C ARG A 25 11.20 26.33 -2.31
N VAL A 26 11.40 25.08 -1.88
CA VAL A 26 10.38 24.27 -1.21
C VAL A 26 10.69 24.22 0.29
N THR A 27 10.29 25.28 1.00
CA THR A 27 10.46 25.43 2.45
C THR A 27 9.15 25.98 3.04
N ALA A 28 8.94 25.81 4.35
CA ALA A 28 7.69 26.18 5.02
C ALA A 28 7.28 27.65 4.82
N ASP A 29 8.25 28.56 4.78
CA ASP A 29 8.03 30.00 4.65
C ASP A 29 8.25 30.53 3.23
N SER A 30 8.38 29.66 2.22
CA SER A 30 8.63 30.09 0.84
C SER A 30 7.41 30.79 0.23
N THR A 31 7.67 31.90 -0.47
CA THR A 31 6.68 32.61 -1.29
C THR A 31 7.01 32.53 -2.78
N ASP A 32 7.94 31.65 -3.16
CA ASP A 32 8.36 31.48 -4.55
C ASP A 32 7.29 30.71 -5.34
N ALA A 33 7.09 31.08 -6.61
CA ALA A 33 6.29 30.26 -7.50
C ALA A 33 7.00 28.91 -7.76
N ILE A 34 6.24 27.82 -7.76
CA ILE A 34 6.73 26.51 -8.19
C ILE A 34 6.52 26.34 -9.70
N ASN A 35 7.37 25.55 -10.33
CA ASN A 35 7.21 25.20 -11.74
C ASN A 35 6.80 23.73 -11.95
N GLY A 36 6.58 23.36 -13.21
CA GLY A 36 6.12 22.02 -13.58
C GLY A 36 7.08 20.88 -13.20
N SER A 37 8.40 21.10 -13.18
CA SER A 37 9.34 20.02 -12.85
C SER A 37 9.28 19.65 -11.36
N GLN A 38 9.00 20.61 -10.50
CA GLN A 38 8.83 20.37 -9.06
C GLN A 38 7.56 19.57 -8.78
N LEU A 39 6.42 19.96 -9.39
CA LEU A 39 5.18 19.21 -9.26
C LEU A 39 5.29 17.80 -9.88
N PHE A 40 5.99 17.70 -11.01
CA PHE A 40 6.28 16.40 -11.63
C PHE A 40 7.08 15.50 -10.69
N ALA A 41 8.15 16.00 -10.06
CA ALA A 41 8.95 15.23 -9.11
C ALA A 41 8.10 14.71 -7.94
N THR A 42 7.22 15.54 -7.37
CA THR A 42 6.26 15.11 -6.34
C THR A 42 5.32 14.02 -6.85
N ASN A 43 4.72 14.20 -8.03
CA ASN A 43 3.80 13.22 -8.60
C ASN A 43 4.50 11.90 -8.95
N SER A 44 5.76 11.94 -9.42
CA SER A 44 6.57 10.74 -9.62
C SER A 44 6.79 9.98 -8.32
N ALA A 45 7.14 10.70 -7.24
CA ALA A 45 7.31 10.08 -5.93
C ALA A 45 6.00 9.43 -5.42
N ILE A 46 4.86 10.10 -5.62
CA ILE A 46 3.53 9.55 -5.29
C ILE A 46 3.25 8.28 -6.10
N ASN A 47 3.49 8.28 -7.42
CA ASN A 47 3.26 7.11 -8.27
C ASN A 47 4.18 5.94 -7.89
N THR A 48 5.42 6.20 -7.48
CA THR A 48 6.31 5.16 -6.98
C THR A 48 5.79 4.56 -5.67
N LEU A 49 5.32 5.40 -4.74
CA LEU A 49 4.70 4.93 -3.51
C LEU A 49 3.44 4.10 -3.78
N ASP A 50 2.61 4.57 -4.71
CA ASP A 50 1.35 3.93 -5.09
C ASP A 50 1.55 2.53 -5.69
N GLN A 51 2.60 2.34 -6.50
CA GLN A 51 2.96 1.04 -7.09
C GLN A 51 3.50 0.04 -6.07
N GLY A 52 4.17 0.51 -5.00
CA GLY A 52 4.73 -0.35 -3.96
C GLY A 52 3.79 -0.64 -2.80
N ALA A 53 2.61 0.00 -2.75
CA ALA A 53 1.67 -0.13 -1.66
C ALA A 53 0.80 -1.39 -1.78
N VAL A 54 0.59 -2.10 -0.67
CA VAL A 54 -0.51 -3.07 -0.54
C VAL A 54 -1.80 -2.29 -0.30
N LYS A 55 -2.85 -2.59 -1.08
CA LYS A 55 -4.12 -1.86 -1.06
C LYS A 55 -5.28 -2.83 -0.85
N TYR A 56 -6.38 -2.29 -0.33
CA TYR A 56 -7.67 -2.97 -0.38
C TYR A 56 -8.13 -3.13 -1.83
N ASP A 57 -8.91 -4.18 -2.07
CA ASP A 57 -9.54 -4.39 -3.36
C ASP A 57 -10.62 -3.32 -3.62
N ILE A 58 -11.02 -3.17 -4.88
CA ILE A 58 -12.04 -2.19 -5.31
C ILE A 58 -13.29 -2.95 -5.77
N ASN A 59 -14.46 -2.49 -5.32
CA ASN A 59 -15.75 -3.00 -5.77
C ASN A 59 -16.02 -2.60 -7.23
N VAL A 60 -16.95 -3.29 -7.89
CA VAL A 60 -17.33 -2.98 -9.28
C VAL A 60 -17.84 -1.55 -9.47
N ASP A 61 -18.41 -0.94 -8.42
CA ASP A 61 -18.89 0.44 -8.43
C ASP A 61 -17.78 1.50 -8.19
N GLY A 62 -16.53 1.07 -8.02
CA GLY A 62 -15.37 1.93 -7.79
C GLY A 62 -15.12 2.31 -6.32
N THR A 63 -15.94 1.83 -5.37
CA THR A 63 -15.71 2.04 -3.94
C THR A 63 -14.65 1.08 -3.37
N VAL A 64 -14.01 1.45 -2.26
CA VAL A 64 -13.02 0.60 -1.59
C VAL A 64 -13.71 -0.57 -0.88
N ASN A 65 -13.23 -1.79 -1.11
CA ASN A 65 -13.68 -3.00 -0.41
C ASN A 65 -12.77 -3.30 0.79
N TYR A 66 -13.18 -2.85 1.97
CA TYR A 66 -12.44 -3.10 3.21
C TYR A 66 -12.46 -4.57 3.69
N ASN A 67 -13.19 -5.47 3.01
CA ASN A 67 -13.25 -6.88 3.37
C ASN A 67 -12.23 -7.76 2.62
N SER A 68 -11.44 -7.20 1.69
CA SER A 68 -10.49 -7.99 0.90
C SER A 68 -9.24 -7.21 0.53
N VAL A 69 -8.11 -7.94 0.47
CA VAL A 69 -6.81 -7.49 0.00
C VAL A 69 -6.24 -8.61 -0.87
N THR A 70 -5.99 -8.32 -2.15
CA THR A 70 -5.27 -9.24 -3.04
C THR A 70 -3.80 -8.81 -3.14
N LEU A 71 -2.87 -9.72 -2.80
CA LEU A 71 -1.44 -9.46 -2.92
C LEU A 71 -0.98 -9.59 -4.37
N GLY A 72 0.02 -8.79 -4.76
CA GLY A 72 0.45 -8.65 -6.16
C GLY A 72 1.35 -9.77 -6.71
N GLY A 73 1.58 -10.85 -5.97
CA GLY A 73 2.33 -12.01 -6.48
C GLY A 73 1.57 -12.75 -7.58
N ASP A 74 2.27 -13.67 -8.26
CA ASP A 74 1.62 -14.55 -9.23
C ASP A 74 0.44 -15.31 -8.60
N THR A 75 -0.51 -15.78 -9.41
CA THR A 75 -1.61 -16.60 -8.88
C THR A 75 -1.03 -17.84 -8.19
N TYR A 76 -1.48 -18.09 -6.96
CA TYR A 76 -1.06 -19.28 -6.22
C TYR A 76 -1.67 -20.55 -6.83
N ASP A 77 -0.82 -21.52 -7.18
CA ASP A 77 -1.23 -22.83 -7.69
C ASP A 77 -1.21 -23.86 -6.54
N ASN A 78 -2.38 -24.38 -6.19
CA ASN A 78 -2.55 -25.35 -5.10
C ASN A 78 -1.99 -26.76 -5.43
N SER A 79 -1.78 -27.08 -6.71
CA SER A 79 -1.24 -28.38 -7.12
C SER A 79 0.28 -28.39 -7.04
N THR A 80 0.91 -27.33 -7.53
CA THR A 80 2.38 -27.20 -7.53
C THR A 80 2.93 -26.49 -6.29
N HIS A 81 2.07 -25.83 -5.51
CA HIS A 81 2.42 -25.00 -4.35
C HIS A 81 3.38 -23.85 -4.70
N THR A 82 3.17 -23.22 -5.86
CA THR A 82 4.01 -22.12 -6.37
C THR A 82 3.20 -20.86 -6.65
N GLY A 83 3.88 -19.72 -6.78
CA GLY A 83 3.24 -18.40 -6.93
C GLY A 83 2.88 -17.79 -5.57
N GLY A 84 2.00 -16.80 -5.58
CA GLY A 84 1.57 -16.04 -4.42
C GLY A 84 2.59 -15.03 -3.90
N THR A 85 2.31 -14.48 -2.72
CA THR A 85 3.23 -13.60 -1.99
C THR A 85 3.48 -14.19 -0.61
N THR A 86 4.74 -14.41 -0.25
CA THR A 86 5.12 -14.83 1.09
C THR A 86 5.03 -13.65 2.05
N ILE A 87 4.23 -13.79 3.12
CA ILE A 87 4.16 -12.80 4.21
C ILE A 87 5.07 -13.29 5.35
N THR A 88 6.15 -12.57 5.62
CA THR A 88 7.13 -12.91 6.67
C THR A 88 7.06 -11.92 7.83
N ASN A 89 7.70 -12.26 8.95
CA ASN A 89 7.67 -11.48 10.19
C ASN A 89 6.25 -11.26 10.74
N VAL A 90 5.35 -12.21 10.51
CA VAL A 90 4.05 -12.27 11.16
C VAL A 90 4.28 -12.79 12.59
N ALA A 91 4.01 -11.96 13.58
CA ALA A 91 4.05 -12.36 15.00
C ALA A 91 2.98 -13.42 15.30
N ASP A 92 3.13 -14.14 16.42
CA ASP A 92 2.13 -15.12 16.84
C ASP A 92 0.77 -14.42 17.07
N GLY A 93 -0.29 -14.96 16.46
CA GLY A 93 -1.65 -14.47 16.66
C GLY A 93 -2.14 -14.76 18.09
N VAL A 94 -2.81 -13.80 18.72
CA VAL A 94 -3.28 -13.91 20.11
C VAL A 94 -4.81 -13.89 20.18
N ALA A 95 -5.45 -13.02 19.39
CA ALA A 95 -6.90 -12.93 19.29
C ALA A 95 -7.45 -13.87 18.20
N PRO A 96 -8.74 -14.26 18.26
CA PRO A 96 -9.35 -15.15 17.25
C PRO A 96 -9.33 -14.64 15.81
N SER A 97 -9.12 -13.34 15.60
CA SER A 97 -9.07 -12.69 14.28
C SER A 97 -7.66 -12.37 13.80
N ASP A 98 -6.62 -12.73 14.56
CA ASP A 98 -5.24 -12.52 14.15
C ASP A 98 -4.82 -13.59 13.13
N ALA A 99 -3.88 -13.24 12.26
CA ALA A 99 -3.24 -14.23 11.39
C ALA A 99 -2.41 -15.21 12.23
N VAL A 100 -2.42 -16.49 11.86
CA VAL A 100 -1.53 -17.51 12.43
C VAL A 100 -0.25 -17.59 11.60
N ASN A 101 0.89 -17.78 12.27
CA ASN A 101 2.17 -17.95 11.59
C ASN A 101 2.65 -19.41 11.63
N PHE A 102 3.84 -19.66 11.06
CA PHE A 102 4.37 -21.02 10.94
C PHE A 102 4.81 -21.64 12.29
N SER A 103 5.21 -20.84 13.30
CA SER A 103 5.56 -21.36 14.63
C SER A 103 4.34 -21.97 15.33
N GLN A 104 3.20 -21.28 15.30
CA GLN A 104 1.95 -21.77 15.91
C GLN A 104 1.43 -23.04 15.23
N LEU A 105 1.52 -23.12 13.90
CA LEU A 105 1.18 -24.34 13.16
C LEU A 105 2.13 -25.51 13.50
N THR A 106 3.43 -25.22 13.64
CA THR A 106 4.44 -26.23 14.01
C THR A 106 4.17 -26.81 15.39
N GLU A 107 3.83 -25.97 16.38
CA GLU A 107 3.46 -26.42 17.72
C GLU A 107 2.24 -27.35 17.71
N THR A 108 1.21 -26.99 16.93
CA THR A 108 0.03 -27.84 16.74
C THR A 108 0.39 -29.19 16.15
N ASN A 109 1.22 -29.21 15.09
CA ASN A 109 1.66 -30.45 14.44
C ASN A 109 2.47 -31.34 15.38
N ASN A 110 3.35 -30.76 16.21
CA ASN A 110 4.11 -31.51 17.21
C ASN A 110 3.18 -32.19 18.24
N ASN A 111 2.16 -31.49 18.71
CA ASN A 111 1.17 -32.07 19.62
C ASN A 111 0.40 -33.23 18.98
N VAL A 112 0.09 -33.15 17.67
CA VAL A 112 -0.54 -34.24 16.91
C VAL A 112 0.39 -35.45 16.80
N THR A 113 1.68 -35.24 16.51
CA THR A 113 2.67 -36.32 16.47
C THR A 113 2.78 -37.02 17.83
N ILE A 114 2.89 -36.25 18.92
CA ILE A 114 2.97 -36.79 20.30
C ILE A 114 1.73 -37.64 20.63
N LEU A 115 0.54 -37.19 20.23
CA LEU A 115 -0.68 -37.96 20.42
C LEU A 115 -0.65 -39.27 19.62
N GLY A 116 -0.17 -39.24 18.38
CA GLY A 116 0.01 -40.43 17.54
C GLY A 116 0.94 -41.45 18.18
N ASP A 117 2.09 -41.01 18.70
CA ASP A 117 3.03 -41.87 19.42
C ASP A 117 2.40 -42.46 20.69
N THR A 118 1.67 -41.63 21.44
CA THR A 118 0.95 -42.05 22.65
C THR A 118 -0.03 -43.19 22.32
N ILE A 119 -0.81 -43.07 21.25
CA ILE A 119 -1.78 -44.09 20.83
C ILE A 119 -1.08 -45.37 20.37
N ASN A 120 -0.03 -45.26 19.57
CA ASN A 120 0.71 -46.42 19.07
C ASN A 120 1.35 -47.24 20.20
N ASN A 121 1.71 -46.59 21.30
CA ASN A 121 2.26 -47.26 22.49
C ASN A 121 1.20 -47.98 23.35
N PHE A 122 -0.10 -47.82 23.06
CA PHE A 122 -1.18 -48.56 23.70
C PHE A 122 -1.68 -49.77 22.90
N ALA A 123 -1.22 -49.94 21.66
CA ALA A 123 -1.53 -51.08 20.78
C ALA A 123 -0.44 -52.15 20.86
#